data_AF-A0A7V0YD87-F1
#
_entry.id   AF-A0A7V0YD87-F1
#
_cell.length_a   1.000
_cell.length_b   1.000
_cell.length_c   1.000
_cell.angle_alpha   90.00
_cell.angle_beta   90.00
_cell.angle_gamma   90.00
#
_symmetry.space_group_name_H-M   'P 1'
#
loop_
_entity.id
_entity.type
_entity.pdbx_description
1 polymer ?
#
loop_
_entity_poly.entity_id
_entity_poly.type
_entity_poly.pdbx_seq_one_letter_code
_entity_poly.pdbx_strand_id
1 'polypeptide(L)'
;MSLSFNLIDEPWIPCLRPDNTLIELGLREAILRAHEVREIAAESPLTTGALYRLLLTLLHRVYGPADEDAWLALWQAGRWEAGPLDAYLGRWRDRFDLFDPQHPFLQRADPRAGSVPAAVVVPELWSRRNPTLFQHYVEDLGIALTPPQAARAMLATLSFGLAGTSGLGTNYTFAPCVDGAVFLAEGDSLFETLCLNLARYPRPEDGPDDRPAWEVDDPSQPRRDRPLGRLDLYTWPNRNILLIPESHGGSVVVREATMAPNLPLHPDVLDPMKCFRVDAKRGHLPLRFTEERALWRDVTVLLAATESSRPPLAAWWLRRLAEWGYLPRGRRLRFVAMGMANDQAKVNFIRAERQTQPLEYLAEKSLVD
;
A
#
# COMPACT_ATOMS: atom_id res chain seq x y z
N MET A 1 -11.61 -30.60 6.52
CA MET A 1 -11.98 -29.22 6.86
C MET A 1 -11.12 -28.32 5.99
N SER A 2 -11.71 -27.43 5.21
CA SER A 2 -10.94 -26.37 4.54
C SER A 2 -10.47 -25.39 5.61
N LEU A 3 -9.18 -25.06 5.61
CA LEU A 3 -8.65 -23.97 6.43
C LEU A 3 -9.19 -22.66 5.84
N SER A 4 -9.61 -21.73 6.69
CA SER A 4 -10.28 -20.48 6.28
C SER A 4 -9.81 -19.35 7.18
N PHE A 5 -9.63 -18.17 6.59
CA PHE A 5 -9.29 -16.96 7.32
C PHE A 5 -9.78 -15.74 6.53
N ASN A 6 -11.00 -15.27 6.83
CA ASN A 6 -11.61 -14.18 6.08
C ASN A 6 -11.17 -12.81 6.62
N LEU A 7 -10.43 -12.07 5.78
CA LEU A 7 -9.81 -10.78 6.14
C LEU A 7 -10.84 -9.68 6.45
N ILE A 8 -12.12 -9.88 6.09
CA ILE A 8 -13.20 -8.94 6.43
C ILE A 8 -13.41 -8.87 7.94
N ASP A 9 -13.45 -10.03 8.59
CA ASP A 9 -13.90 -10.18 9.98
C ASP A 9 -12.76 -10.56 10.93
N GLU A 10 -11.85 -11.44 10.48
CA GLU A 10 -10.76 -11.92 11.31
C GLU A 10 -9.78 -10.79 11.66
N PRO A 11 -9.23 -10.72 12.87
CA PRO A 11 -8.29 -9.68 13.26
C PRO A 11 -6.93 -9.87 12.58
N TRP A 12 -6.49 -8.88 11.80
CA TRP A 12 -5.19 -8.96 11.12
C TRP A 12 -4.54 -7.61 10.78
N ILE A 13 -5.24 -6.49 10.91
CA ILE A 13 -4.67 -5.16 10.69
C ILE A 13 -4.21 -4.61 12.04
N PRO A 14 -2.89 -4.52 12.29
CA PRO A 14 -2.37 -4.00 13.55
C PRO A 14 -2.58 -2.48 13.61
N CYS A 15 -3.30 -2.06 14.62
CA CYS A 15 -3.74 -0.69 14.84
C CYS A 15 -3.34 -0.23 16.22
N LEU A 16 -3.01 1.05 16.35
CA LEU A 16 -2.69 1.67 17.62
C LEU A 16 -3.83 2.59 18.05
N ARG A 17 -4.33 2.41 19.27
CA ARG A 17 -5.33 3.29 19.85
C ARG A 17 -4.71 4.59 20.40
N PRO A 18 -5.52 5.62 20.69
CA PRO A 18 -5.06 6.85 21.33
C PRO A 18 -4.33 6.65 22.66
N ASP A 19 -4.67 5.58 23.39
CA ASP A 19 -4.02 5.18 24.65
C ASP A 19 -2.72 4.39 24.47
N ASN A 20 -2.24 4.25 23.22
CA ASN A 20 -1.08 3.45 22.81
C ASN A 20 -1.25 1.93 22.98
N THR A 21 -2.48 1.42 23.14
CA THR A 21 -2.72 -0.02 23.09
C THR A 21 -2.71 -0.53 21.65
N LEU A 22 -1.93 -1.60 21.41
CA LEU A 22 -1.90 -2.29 20.13
C LEU A 22 -3.06 -3.29 20.07
N ILE A 23 -3.83 -3.24 18.99
CA ILE A 23 -4.93 -4.16 18.72
C ILE A 23 -4.82 -4.66 17.27
N GLU A 24 -5.38 -5.82 16.97
CA GLU A 24 -5.60 -6.25 15.59
C GLU A 24 -7.09 -6.17 15.27
N LEU A 25 -7.42 -5.60 14.11
CA LEU A 25 -8.78 -5.44 13.63
C LEU A 25 -8.97 -6.17 12.30
N GLY A 26 -10.19 -6.65 12.03
CA GLY A 26 -10.59 -7.05 10.68
C GLY A 26 -10.75 -5.85 9.76
N LEU A 27 -10.80 -6.08 8.45
CA LEU A 27 -10.89 -5.01 7.45
C LEU A 27 -12.13 -4.13 7.64
N ARG A 28 -13.29 -4.74 7.91
CA ARG A 28 -14.54 -4.02 8.15
C ARG A 28 -14.41 -3.12 9.37
N GLU A 29 -13.91 -3.68 10.46
CA GLU A 29 -13.78 -2.97 11.73
C GLU A 29 -12.74 -1.84 11.65
N ALA A 30 -11.60 -2.08 11.00
CA ALA A 30 -10.56 -1.07 10.79
C ALA A 30 -11.08 0.17 10.04
N ILE A 31 -11.99 -0.01 9.09
CA ILE A 31 -12.65 1.10 8.39
C ILE A 31 -13.70 1.76 9.30
N LEU A 32 -14.70 1.02 9.80
CA LEU A 32 -15.82 1.65 10.53
C LEU A 32 -15.40 2.31 11.85
N ARG A 33 -14.39 1.76 12.52
CA ARG A 33 -13.82 2.30 13.77
C ARG A 33 -12.58 3.15 13.54
N ALA A 34 -12.28 3.56 12.31
CA ALA A 34 -11.10 4.35 11.99
C ALA A 34 -10.98 5.66 12.80
N HIS A 35 -12.11 6.22 13.25
CA HIS A 35 -12.16 7.43 14.08
C HIS A 35 -11.77 7.18 15.55
N GLU A 36 -11.76 5.93 16.01
CA GLU A 36 -11.35 5.51 17.35
C GLU A 36 -9.88 5.02 17.39
N VAL A 37 -9.27 4.86 16.22
CA VAL A 37 -7.91 4.36 16.04
C VAL A 37 -7.00 5.52 15.66
N ARG A 38 -5.77 5.54 16.18
CA ARG A 38 -4.79 6.58 15.85
C ARG A 38 -4.17 6.36 14.48
N GLU A 39 -3.59 5.17 14.28
CA GLU A 39 -2.85 4.82 13.06
C GLU A 39 -2.71 3.30 12.91
N ILE A 40 -2.31 2.85 11.71
CA ILE A 40 -1.81 1.48 11.49
C ILE A 40 -0.38 1.38 12.03
N ALA A 41 -0.11 0.35 12.81
CA ALA A 41 1.18 0.12 13.47
C ALA A 41 1.71 -1.29 13.13
N ALA A 42 2.01 -1.51 11.85
CA ALA A 42 2.55 -2.78 11.37
C ALA A 42 4.04 -2.95 11.69
N GLU A 43 4.55 -4.15 11.43
CA GLU A 43 5.91 -4.59 11.77
C GLU A 43 6.99 -3.81 11.02
N SER A 44 6.66 -3.25 9.85
CA SER A 44 7.60 -2.45 9.05
C SER A 44 6.88 -1.32 8.30
N PRO A 45 7.61 -0.25 7.93
CA PRO A 45 7.09 0.80 7.04
C PRO A 45 6.53 0.29 5.71
N LEU A 46 7.07 -0.81 5.17
CA LEU A 46 6.60 -1.39 3.92
C LEU A 46 5.22 -2.02 4.10
N THR A 47 5.05 -2.79 5.17
CA THR A 47 3.75 -3.38 5.53
C THR A 47 2.72 -2.30 5.84
N THR A 48 3.09 -1.27 6.61
CA THR A 48 2.20 -0.13 6.88
C THR A 48 1.76 0.56 5.59
N GLY A 49 2.70 0.84 4.67
CA GLY A 49 2.38 1.43 3.36
C GLY A 49 1.45 0.56 2.51
N ALA A 50 1.66 -0.77 2.49
CA ALA A 50 0.82 -1.71 1.76
C ALA A 50 -0.60 -1.79 2.34
N LEU A 51 -0.75 -1.75 3.68
CA LEU A 51 -2.05 -1.74 4.35
C LEU A 51 -2.84 -0.46 4.06
N TYR A 52 -2.19 0.72 4.15
CA TYR A 52 -2.84 1.97 3.77
C TYR A 52 -3.30 1.95 2.30
N ARG A 53 -2.47 1.40 1.41
CA ARG A 53 -2.80 1.26 -0.01
C ARG A 53 -4.02 0.35 -0.24
N LEU A 54 -4.11 -0.77 0.49
CA LEU A 54 -5.30 -1.62 0.47
C LEU A 54 -6.55 -0.88 0.96
N LEU A 55 -6.48 -0.23 2.13
CA LEU A 55 -7.62 0.50 2.70
C LEU A 55 -8.08 1.63 1.77
N LEU A 56 -7.14 2.40 1.20
CA LEU A 56 -7.46 3.46 0.25
C LEU A 56 -8.08 2.93 -1.03
N THR A 57 -7.69 1.73 -1.49
CA THR A 57 -8.33 1.07 -2.63
C THR A 57 -9.81 0.81 -2.36
N LEU A 58 -10.11 0.21 -1.20
CA LEU A 58 -11.50 -0.05 -0.79
C LEU A 58 -12.30 1.24 -0.61
N LEU A 59 -11.72 2.24 0.06
CA LEU A 59 -12.41 3.50 0.28
C LEU A 59 -12.67 4.25 -1.02
N HIS A 60 -11.74 4.28 -1.96
CA HIS A 60 -12.00 4.87 -3.28
C HIS A 60 -13.11 4.11 -4.01
N ARG A 61 -13.14 2.78 -3.89
CA ARG A 61 -14.16 1.98 -4.56
C ARG A 61 -15.56 2.15 -3.96
N VAL A 62 -15.66 2.30 -2.64
CA VAL A 62 -16.94 2.37 -1.90
C VAL A 62 -17.43 3.81 -1.70
N TYR A 63 -16.54 4.71 -1.33
CA TYR A 63 -16.83 6.09 -0.93
C TYR A 63 -16.11 7.13 -1.78
N GLY A 64 -15.49 6.73 -2.90
CA GLY A 64 -14.70 7.62 -3.74
C GLY A 64 -15.46 8.92 -4.03
N PRO A 65 -15.02 10.08 -3.52
CA PRO A 65 -15.78 11.31 -3.65
C PRO A 65 -15.73 11.77 -5.10
N ALA A 66 -16.89 12.05 -5.68
CA ALA A 66 -17.00 12.48 -7.07
C ALA A 66 -16.43 13.89 -7.30
N ASP A 67 -16.44 14.72 -6.25
CA ASP A 67 -16.03 16.11 -6.21
C ASP A 67 -15.65 16.54 -4.77
N GLU A 68 -15.32 17.82 -4.62
CA GLU A 68 -14.87 18.45 -3.38
C GLU A 68 -15.98 18.51 -2.32
N ASP A 69 -17.23 18.72 -2.73
CA ASP A 69 -18.40 18.77 -1.83
C ASP A 69 -18.69 17.40 -1.23
N ALA A 70 -18.63 16.34 -2.04
CA ALA A 70 -18.74 14.96 -1.58
C ALA A 70 -17.61 14.60 -0.61
N TRP A 71 -16.38 15.06 -0.89
CA TRP A 71 -15.26 14.88 0.03
C TRP A 71 -15.49 15.63 1.35
N LEU A 72 -15.99 16.87 1.29
CA LEU A 72 -16.27 17.67 2.49
C LEU A 72 -17.34 17.01 3.37
N ALA A 73 -18.39 16.46 2.77
CA ALA A 73 -19.43 15.74 3.49
C ALA A 73 -18.85 14.54 4.26
N LEU A 74 -17.97 13.76 3.61
CA LEU A 74 -17.25 12.66 4.26
C LEU A 74 -16.37 13.17 5.40
N TRP A 75 -15.57 14.21 5.16
CA TRP A 75 -14.68 14.81 6.15
C TRP A 75 -15.45 15.32 7.38
N GLN A 76 -16.57 16.01 7.17
CA GLN A 76 -17.42 16.55 8.24
C GLN A 76 -18.18 15.47 9.02
N ALA A 77 -18.51 14.34 8.38
CA ALA A 77 -19.14 13.22 9.07
C ALA A 77 -18.24 12.61 10.16
N GLY A 78 -16.92 12.72 10.02
CA GLY A 78 -15.93 12.26 11.01
C GLY A 78 -15.81 10.73 11.13
N ARG A 79 -16.58 9.97 10.34
CA ARG A 79 -16.60 8.50 10.28
C ARG A 79 -17.24 8.04 8.98
N TRP A 80 -16.98 6.79 8.59
CA TRP A 80 -17.56 6.17 7.40
C TRP A 80 -18.94 5.57 7.68
N GLU A 81 -19.86 5.68 6.73
CA GLU A 81 -21.19 5.06 6.84
C GLU A 81 -21.14 3.55 6.59
N ALA A 82 -21.71 2.74 7.49
CA ALA A 82 -21.62 1.28 7.38
C ALA A 82 -22.32 0.69 6.15
N GLY A 83 -23.46 1.24 5.73
CA GLY A 83 -24.30 0.66 4.68
C GLY A 83 -23.57 0.38 3.35
N PRO A 84 -22.93 1.38 2.72
CA PRO A 84 -22.18 1.16 1.48
C PRO A 84 -21.06 0.13 1.59
N LEU A 85 -20.30 0.16 2.70
CA LEU A 85 -19.21 -0.80 2.93
C LEU A 85 -19.73 -2.22 3.14
N ASP A 86 -20.77 -2.38 3.95
CA ASP A 86 -21.35 -3.69 4.24
C ASP A 86 -21.93 -4.32 2.98
N ALA A 87 -22.59 -3.52 2.12
CA ALA A 87 -23.08 -3.98 0.84
C ALA A 87 -21.94 -4.42 -0.09
N TYR A 88 -20.85 -3.65 -0.15
CA TYR A 88 -19.70 -3.96 -0.99
C TYR A 88 -18.93 -5.20 -0.51
N LEU A 89 -18.60 -5.26 0.78
CA LEU A 89 -17.90 -6.39 1.38
C LEU A 89 -18.76 -7.65 1.38
N GLY A 90 -20.08 -7.52 1.54
CA GLY A 90 -21.02 -8.63 1.41
C GLY A 90 -21.04 -9.22 0.01
N ARG A 91 -21.01 -8.37 -1.03
CA ARG A 91 -20.96 -8.80 -2.44
C ARG A 91 -19.68 -9.57 -2.78
N TRP A 92 -18.54 -9.18 -2.19
CA TRP A 92 -17.23 -9.73 -2.54
C TRP A 92 -16.64 -10.64 -1.44
N ARG A 93 -17.44 -11.07 -0.48
CA ARG A 93 -16.98 -11.77 0.73
C ARG A 93 -16.12 -12.99 0.45
N ASP A 94 -16.49 -13.76 -0.57
CA ASP A 94 -15.81 -14.94 -1.08
C ASP A 94 -14.40 -14.64 -1.61
N ARG A 95 -14.12 -13.40 -2.00
CA ARG A 95 -12.81 -12.96 -2.51
C ARG A 95 -11.84 -12.53 -1.42
N PHE A 96 -12.28 -12.44 -0.16
CA PHE A 96 -11.48 -11.95 0.97
C PHE A 96 -11.04 -13.06 1.94
N ASP A 97 -11.34 -14.32 1.66
CA ASP A 97 -10.75 -15.44 2.40
C ASP A 97 -9.33 -15.71 1.90
N LEU A 98 -8.37 -15.69 2.82
CA LEU A 98 -6.95 -15.89 2.53
C LEU A 98 -6.66 -17.29 2.00
N PHE A 99 -7.48 -18.28 2.37
CA PHE A 99 -7.27 -19.69 2.03
C PHE A 99 -8.42 -20.28 1.23
N ASP A 100 -9.22 -19.43 0.57
CA ASP A 100 -10.30 -19.90 -0.30
C ASP A 100 -9.75 -20.87 -1.35
N PRO A 101 -10.40 -22.03 -1.58
CA PRO A 101 -9.92 -23.02 -2.54
C PRO A 101 -9.99 -22.56 -4.00
N GLN A 102 -10.83 -21.57 -4.33
CA GLN A 102 -11.07 -21.11 -5.71
C GLN A 102 -10.55 -19.68 -5.93
N HIS A 103 -10.80 -18.79 -4.99
CA HIS A 103 -10.52 -17.35 -5.08
C HIS A 103 -9.74 -16.83 -3.86
N PRO A 104 -8.58 -17.41 -3.52
CA PRO A 104 -7.82 -16.97 -2.36
C PRO A 104 -7.42 -15.51 -2.54
N PHE A 105 -7.62 -14.69 -1.50
CA PHE A 105 -7.49 -13.23 -1.59
C PHE A 105 -6.13 -12.82 -2.16
N LEU A 106 -6.15 -12.12 -3.31
CA LEU A 106 -4.99 -11.64 -4.06
C LEU A 106 -3.92 -12.70 -4.38
N GLN A 107 -4.30 -13.98 -4.36
CA GLN A 107 -3.40 -15.09 -4.56
C GLN A 107 -3.71 -15.84 -5.85
N ARG A 108 -2.68 -16.51 -6.35
CA ARG A 108 -2.75 -17.33 -7.54
C ARG A 108 -1.61 -18.33 -7.59
N ALA A 109 -1.95 -19.57 -7.89
CA ALA A 109 -0.97 -20.59 -8.24
C ALA A 109 -0.35 -20.31 -9.61
N ASP A 110 0.95 -20.54 -9.74
CA ASP A 110 1.62 -20.63 -11.04
C ASP A 110 2.19 -22.05 -11.20
N PRO A 111 1.83 -22.80 -12.26
CA PRO A 111 2.25 -24.19 -12.43
C PRO A 111 3.77 -24.35 -12.57
N ARG A 112 4.50 -23.26 -12.84
CA ARG A 112 5.96 -23.27 -12.92
C ARG A 112 6.63 -23.20 -11.54
N ALA A 113 5.92 -22.71 -10.52
CA ALA A 113 6.49 -22.50 -9.19
C ALA A 113 6.27 -23.72 -8.29
N GLY A 114 7.36 -24.22 -7.69
CA GLY A 114 7.30 -25.22 -6.63
C GLY A 114 7.05 -24.60 -5.26
N SER A 115 6.76 -25.46 -4.29
CA SER A 115 6.66 -25.07 -2.88
C SER A 115 8.04 -24.70 -2.32
N VAL A 116 8.13 -23.59 -1.60
CA VAL A 116 9.34 -23.10 -0.94
C VAL A 116 8.99 -22.54 0.45
N PRO A 117 9.96 -22.34 1.36
CA PRO A 117 9.69 -21.75 2.67
C PRO A 117 9.01 -20.38 2.58
N ALA A 118 8.06 -20.12 3.49
CA ALA A 118 7.26 -18.90 3.53
C ALA A 118 8.08 -17.62 3.71
N ALA A 119 9.37 -17.71 4.08
CA ALA A 119 10.29 -16.58 4.08
C ALA A 119 10.36 -15.88 2.70
N VAL A 120 10.06 -16.62 1.62
CA VAL A 120 9.99 -16.07 0.26
C VAL A 120 8.90 -15.01 0.07
N VAL A 121 7.93 -14.86 0.97
CA VAL A 121 6.88 -13.84 0.88
C VAL A 121 7.07 -12.69 1.88
N VAL A 122 8.20 -12.62 2.58
CA VAL A 122 8.50 -11.58 3.57
C VAL A 122 9.60 -10.66 3.02
N PRO A 123 9.29 -9.45 2.50
CA PRO A 123 10.25 -8.60 1.77
C PRO A 123 11.59 -8.39 2.49
N GLU A 124 11.56 -8.27 3.81
CA GLU A 124 12.72 -8.05 4.67
C GLU A 124 13.67 -9.25 4.75
N LEU A 125 13.19 -10.46 4.43
CA LEU A 125 13.93 -11.71 4.45
C LEU A 125 14.41 -12.17 3.05
N TRP A 126 14.01 -11.48 1.98
CA TRP A 126 14.34 -11.89 0.59
C TRP A 126 15.82 -11.84 0.26
N SER A 127 16.60 -11.03 0.98
CA SER A 127 17.99 -10.86 0.65
C SER A 127 18.85 -11.97 1.26
N ARG A 128 19.08 -13.02 0.47
CA ARG A 128 20.17 -14.01 0.69
C ARG A 128 21.56 -13.37 0.83
N ARG A 129 21.69 -12.08 0.53
CA ARG A 129 22.94 -11.30 0.54
C ARG A 129 22.93 -10.14 1.54
N ASN A 130 21.89 -9.97 2.35
CA ASN A 130 21.94 -8.99 3.43
C ASN A 130 22.87 -9.53 4.52
N PRO A 131 23.80 -8.72 5.07
CA PRO A 131 24.49 -9.10 6.27
C PRO A 131 23.43 -9.39 7.34
N THR A 132 23.54 -10.53 8.01
CA THR A 132 22.67 -11.04 9.09
C THR A 132 22.77 -10.20 10.38
N LEU A 133 22.90 -8.89 10.26
CA LEU A 133 22.90 -7.98 11.40
C LEU A 133 21.46 -7.93 11.94
N PHE A 134 21.27 -8.54 13.11
CA PHE A 134 20.04 -8.61 13.91
C PHE A 134 18.89 -9.47 13.35
N GLN A 135 19.15 -10.34 12.37
CA GLN A 135 18.20 -11.37 11.96
C GLN A 135 18.52 -12.68 12.68
N HIS A 136 17.62 -13.13 13.57
CA HIS A 136 17.67 -14.46 14.18
C HIS A 136 17.10 -15.56 13.26
N TYR A 137 16.98 -15.28 11.95
CA TYR A 137 16.55 -16.26 10.97
C TYR A 137 17.71 -17.18 10.60
N VAL A 138 17.54 -18.47 10.87
CA VAL A 138 18.40 -19.54 10.36
C VAL A 138 17.58 -20.27 9.31
N GLU A 139 18.07 -20.34 8.07
CA GLU A 139 17.35 -20.95 6.92
C GLU A 139 16.90 -22.40 7.26
N ASP A 140 17.68 -23.11 8.07
CA ASP A 140 17.41 -24.48 8.54
C ASP A 140 16.24 -24.60 9.55
N LEU A 141 15.87 -23.52 10.25
CA LEU A 141 14.75 -23.54 11.21
C LEU A 141 13.40 -23.24 10.55
N GLY A 142 13.40 -22.64 9.36
CA GLY A 142 12.21 -22.14 8.68
C GLY A 142 11.49 -21.04 9.47
N ILE A 143 10.40 -20.50 8.89
CA ILE A 143 9.46 -19.64 9.62
C ILE A 143 8.07 -20.27 9.57
N ALA A 144 7.28 -20.05 10.62
CA ALA A 144 5.86 -20.37 10.64
C ALA A 144 5.09 -19.05 10.84
N LEU A 145 4.43 -18.59 9.79
CA LEU A 145 3.62 -17.37 9.83
C LEU A 145 2.20 -17.72 10.29
N THR A 146 1.63 -16.89 11.16
CA THR A 146 0.18 -16.92 11.40
C THR A 146 -0.56 -16.38 10.16
N PRO A 147 -1.85 -16.69 9.95
CA PRO A 147 -2.62 -16.12 8.83
C PRO A 147 -2.57 -14.58 8.76
N PRO A 148 -2.68 -13.83 9.88
CA PRO A 148 -2.46 -12.39 9.87
C PRO A 148 -1.09 -11.97 9.32
N GLN A 149 -0.01 -12.62 9.78
CA GLN A 149 1.35 -12.32 9.34
C GLN A 149 1.55 -12.65 7.86
N ALA A 150 1.00 -13.78 7.40
CA ALA A 150 1.10 -14.20 6.00
C ALA A 150 0.35 -13.24 5.06
N ALA A 151 -0.85 -12.77 5.44
CA ALA A 151 -1.59 -11.77 4.69
C ALA A 151 -0.81 -10.44 4.57
N ARG A 152 -0.26 -9.96 5.69
CA ARG A 152 0.54 -8.72 5.73
C ARG A 152 1.82 -8.84 4.88
N ALA A 153 2.55 -9.93 5.03
CA ALA A 153 3.78 -10.20 4.27
C ALA A 153 3.50 -10.27 2.76
N MET A 154 2.43 -10.96 2.36
CA MET A 154 2.00 -11.02 0.96
C MET A 154 1.68 -9.64 0.38
N LEU A 155 0.90 -8.82 1.09
CA LEU A 155 0.56 -7.45 0.64
C LEU A 155 1.81 -6.56 0.53
N ALA A 156 2.72 -6.67 1.50
CA ALA A 156 4.01 -5.99 1.45
C ALA A 156 4.83 -6.45 0.23
N THR A 157 4.85 -7.74 -0.07
CA THR A 157 5.54 -8.30 -1.27
C THR A 157 4.92 -7.82 -2.58
N LEU A 158 3.59 -7.77 -2.69
CA LEU A 158 2.91 -7.27 -3.89
C LEU A 158 3.20 -5.79 -4.13
N SER A 159 3.36 -5.01 -3.05
CA SER A 159 3.59 -3.55 -3.11
C SER A 159 5.07 -3.17 -3.25
N PHE A 160 5.97 -3.88 -2.56
CA PHE A 160 7.39 -3.53 -2.37
C PHE A 160 8.37 -4.65 -2.76
N GLY A 161 7.91 -5.72 -3.42
CA GLY A 161 8.78 -6.79 -3.90
C GLY A 161 9.82 -6.31 -4.92
N LEU A 162 11.07 -6.72 -4.71
CA LEU A 162 12.21 -6.34 -5.56
C LEU A 162 12.25 -7.11 -6.88
N ALA A 163 12.87 -6.49 -7.88
CA ALA A 163 13.23 -7.16 -9.13
C ALA A 163 14.35 -8.19 -8.88
N GLY A 164 14.41 -9.22 -9.70
CA GLY A 164 15.43 -10.27 -9.56
C GLY A 164 15.16 -11.50 -10.40
N THR A 165 16.14 -12.40 -10.43
CA THR A 165 16.03 -13.68 -11.14
C THR A 165 15.05 -14.61 -10.43
N SER A 166 14.10 -15.20 -11.17
CA SER A 166 13.15 -16.17 -10.58
C SER A 166 13.55 -17.63 -10.75
N GLY A 167 14.40 -17.94 -11.75
CA GLY A 167 14.66 -19.33 -12.16
C GLY A 167 13.53 -19.97 -12.99
N LEU A 168 12.44 -19.24 -13.29
CA LEU A 168 11.24 -19.75 -13.98
C LEU A 168 11.12 -19.26 -15.44
N GLY A 169 12.24 -18.85 -16.06
CA GLY A 169 12.29 -18.34 -17.43
C GLY A 169 11.80 -16.89 -17.63
N THR A 170 11.25 -16.26 -16.58
CA THR A 170 10.88 -14.83 -16.57
C THR A 170 11.44 -14.19 -15.30
N ASN A 171 11.90 -12.94 -15.31
CA ASN A 171 12.42 -12.31 -14.10
C ASN A 171 11.32 -11.54 -13.34
N TYR A 172 11.49 -11.38 -12.04
CA TYR A 172 10.70 -10.45 -11.23
C TYR A 172 11.01 -9.02 -11.66
N THR A 173 9.98 -8.20 -11.80
CA THR A 173 10.10 -6.75 -11.93
C THR A 173 9.87 -6.07 -10.59
N PHE A 174 10.28 -4.81 -10.46
CA PHE A 174 9.96 -4.03 -9.28
C PHE A 174 8.45 -3.91 -9.08
N ALA A 175 8.02 -4.02 -7.84
CA ALA A 175 6.67 -3.71 -7.44
C ALA A 175 6.39 -2.19 -7.47
N PRO A 176 5.12 -1.77 -7.54
CA PRO A 176 4.75 -0.37 -7.74
C PRO A 176 5.42 0.61 -6.76
N CYS A 177 5.67 0.19 -5.52
CA CYS A 177 6.16 1.06 -4.45
C CYS A 177 7.67 1.00 -4.21
N VAL A 178 8.46 0.19 -4.94
CA VAL A 178 9.93 0.10 -4.69
C VAL A 178 10.66 1.35 -5.16
N ASP A 179 10.39 1.78 -6.39
CA ASP A 179 11.20 2.80 -7.04
C ASP A 179 10.76 4.23 -6.63
N GLY A 180 11.00 4.60 -5.38
CA GLY A 180 10.54 5.86 -4.78
C GLY A 180 9.85 5.68 -3.42
N ALA A 181 9.87 6.72 -2.60
CA ALA A 181 9.12 6.78 -1.36
C ALA A 181 7.62 7.00 -1.63
N VAL A 182 6.79 6.32 -0.86
CA VAL A 182 5.33 6.50 -0.81
C VAL A 182 5.02 7.54 0.25
N PHE A 183 4.20 8.54 -0.10
CA PHE A 183 3.84 9.66 0.76
C PHE A 183 2.36 9.61 1.10
N LEU A 184 2.04 9.86 2.37
CA LEU A 184 0.68 10.00 2.86
C LEU A 184 0.57 11.22 3.78
N ALA A 185 -0.59 11.86 3.80
CA ALA A 185 -0.94 12.82 4.84
C ALA A 185 -1.48 12.08 6.08
N GLU A 186 -0.95 12.37 7.26
CA GLU A 186 -1.39 11.78 8.54
C GLU A 186 -2.25 12.79 9.30
N GLY A 187 -3.47 12.36 9.65
CA GLY A 187 -4.38 13.09 10.54
C GLY A 187 -4.27 12.61 11.98
N ASP A 188 -5.15 13.08 12.87
CA ASP A 188 -5.12 12.71 14.30
C ASP A 188 -5.76 11.34 14.61
N SER A 189 -6.47 10.79 13.63
CA SER A 189 -7.01 9.43 13.65
C SER A 189 -6.73 8.72 12.33
N LEU A 190 -6.98 7.41 12.31
CA LEU A 190 -6.94 6.61 11.10
C LEU A 190 -8.02 7.10 10.12
N PHE A 191 -9.19 7.54 10.60
CA PHE A 191 -10.22 8.16 9.76
C PHE A 191 -9.69 9.40 9.07
N GLU A 192 -9.09 10.34 9.82
CA GLU A 192 -8.56 11.55 9.21
C GLU A 192 -7.45 11.23 8.20
N THR A 193 -6.53 10.32 8.56
CA THR A 193 -5.46 9.86 7.67
C THR A 193 -6.02 9.29 6.37
N LEU A 194 -7.03 8.41 6.45
CA LEU A 194 -7.65 7.83 5.26
C LEU A 194 -8.39 8.88 4.43
N CYS A 195 -9.15 9.77 5.06
CA CYS A 195 -9.93 10.81 4.36
C CYS A 195 -9.02 11.87 3.69
N LEU A 196 -7.92 12.27 4.34
CA LEU A 196 -6.93 13.20 3.77
C LEU A 196 -6.25 12.63 2.51
N ASN A 197 -6.09 11.32 2.41
CA ASN A 197 -5.52 10.65 1.25
C ASN A 197 -6.59 10.16 0.25
N LEU A 198 -7.89 10.37 0.54
CA LEU A 198 -9.00 10.00 -0.33
C LEU A 198 -9.31 11.10 -1.34
N ALA A 199 -8.43 11.27 -2.32
CA ALA A 199 -8.66 12.20 -3.42
C ALA A 199 -9.89 11.80 -4.27
N ARG A 200 -10.40 12.76 -5.06
CA ARG A 200 -11.48 12.56 -6.03
C ARG A 200 -11.35 11.23 -6.80
N TYR A 201 -12.48 10.55 -7.02
CA TYR A 201 -12.58 9.32 -7.80
C TYR A 201 -13.96 9.18 -8.48
N PRO A 202 -14.03 8.79 -9.76
CA PRO A 202 -12.91 8.63 -10.69
C PRO A 202 -12.34 9.98 -11.15
N ARG A 203 -11.05 10.00 -11.49
CA ARG A 203 -10.41 11.11 -12.22
C ARG A 203 -10.26 10.75 -13.70
N PRO A 204 -9.98 11.71 -14.60
CA PRO A 204 -9.79 11.41 -16.02
C PRO A 204 -8.67 10.38 -16.32
N GLU A 205 -7.67 10.25 -15.43
CA GLU A 205 -6.62 9.25 -15.56
C GLU A 205 -7.03 7.85 -15.09
N ASP A 206 -8.13 7.74 -14.35
CA ASP A 206 -8.73 6.46 -13.95
C ASP A 206 -9.61 6.00 -15.11
N GLY A 207 -9.18 4.94 -15.81
CA GLY A 207 -9.93 4.42 -16.95
C GLY A 207 -11.32 3.92 -16.55
N PRO A 208 -12.26 3.84 -17.51
CA PRO A 208 -13.64 3.44 -17.23
C PRO A 208 -13.76 2.01 -16.67
N ASP A 209 -12.75 1.18 -16.92
CA ASP A 209 -12.68 -0.20 -16.44
C ASP A 209 -11.88 -0.37 -15.14
N ASP A 210 -11.41 0.73 -14.52
CA ASP A 210 -10.64 0.68 -13.28
C ASP A 210 -11.42 -0.02 -12.16
N ARG A 211 -10.75 -0.98 -11.54
CA ARG A 211 -11.28 -1.83 -10.49
C ARG A 211 -10.13 -2.52 -9.77
N PRO A 212 -10.28 -2.86 -8.49
CA PRO A 212 -9.27 -3.62 -7.79
C PRO A 212 -9.23 -5.08 -8.28
N ALA A 213 -8.09 -5.73 -8.09
CA ALA A 213 -7.81 -7.06 -8.62
C ALA A 213 -8.76 -8.16 -8.10
N TRP A 214 -9.37 -7.99 -6.94
CA TRP A 214 -10.35 -8.94 -6.40
C TRP A 214 -11.73 -8.88 -7.07
N GLU A 215 -12.02 -7.86 -7.89
CA GLU A 215 -13.30 -7.74 -8.62
C GLU A 215 -13.34 -8.52 -9.95
N VAL A 216 -12.26 -9.22 -10.30
CA VAL A 216 -12.15 -9.99 -11.54
C VAL A 216 -11.51 -11.34 -11.27
N ASP A 217 -11.96 -12.39 -11.93
CA ASP A 217 -11.44 -13.74 -11.70
C ASP A 217 -9.97 -13.87 -12.09
N ASP A 218 -9.57 -13.14 -13.13
CA ASP A 218 -8.19 -13.05 -13.57
C ASP A 218 -7.73 -11.60 -13.81
N PRO A 219 -7.09 -10.95 -12.81
CA PRO A 219 -6.57 -9.59 -12.98
C PRO A 219 -5.32 -9.53 -13.88
N SER A 220 -4.77 -10.69 -14.26
CA SER A 220 -3.57 -10.81 -15.11
C SER A 220 -3.92 -10.93 -16.59
N GLN A 221 -5.22 -11.03 -16.92
CA GLN A 221 -5.71 -11.18 -18.28
C GLN A 221 -6.58 -9.99 -18.70
N PRO A 222 -6.43 -9.49 -19.95
CA PRO A 222 -5.35 -9.81 -20.88
C PRO A 222 -3.99 -9.36 -20.34
N ARG A 223 -2.92 -10.06 -20.74
CA ARG A 223 -1.55 -9.69 -20.34
C ARG A 223 -1.24 -8.25 -20.77
N ARG A 224 -0.78 -7.43 -19.82
CA ARG A 224 -0.54 -6.00 -19.98
C ARG A 224 0.54 -5.52 -19.02
N ASP A 225 1.04 -4.31 -19.27
CA ASP A 225 2.07 -3.66 -18.47
C ASP A 225 1.64 -2.31 -17.89
N ARG A 226 0.41 -1.86 -18.22
CA ARG A 226 -0.18 -0.61 -17.74
C ARG A 226 -1.49 -0.88 -16.98
N PRO A 227 -1.69 -0.25 -15.81
CA PRO A 227 -2.94 -0.30 -15.06
C PRO A 227 -4.14 0.28 -15.81
N LEU A 228 -5.33 -0.23 -15.51
CA LEU A 228 -6.61 0.32 -16.00
C LEU A 228 -6.97 1.63 -15.29
N GLY A 229 -6.45 1.83 -14.09
CA GLY A 229 -6.56 3.06 -13.31
C GLY A 229 -5.89 2.90 -11.95
N ARG A 230 -6.21 3.80 -11.02
CA ARG A 230 -5.57 3.82 -9.70
C ARG A 230 -5.90 2.61 -8.84
N LEU A 231 -7.13 2.09 -8.86
CA LEU A 231 -7.48 0.93 -8.02
C LEU A 231 -6.73 -0.31 -8.46
N ASP A 232 -6.68 -0.53 -9.78
CA ASP A 232 -5.94 -1.62 -10.38
C ASP A 232 -4.42 -1.51 -10.10
N LEU A 233 -3.85 -0.30 -10.20
CA LEU A 233 -2.46 -0.04 -9.81
C LEU A 233 -2.21 -0.31 -8.32
N TYR A 234 -3.19 -0.01 -7.46
CA TYR A 234 -3.05 -0.22 -6.03
C TYR A 234 -3.02 -1.71 -5.66
N THR A 235 -3.65 -2.55 -6.47
CA THR A 235 -3.69 -4.01 -6.34
C THR A 235 -2.94 -4.75 -7.46
N TRP A 236 -1.91 -4.12 -8.02
CA TRP A 236 -1.25 -4.61 -9.24
C TRP A 236 -0.70 -6.04 -9.09
N PRO A 237 -1.13 -7.01 -9.92
CA PRO A 237 -0.72 -8.41 -9.79
C PRO A 237 0.65 -8.66 -10.46
N ASN A 238 1.72 -8.14 -9.87
CA ASN A 238 3.08 -8.33 -10.40
C ASN A 238 3.71 -9.68 -10.08
N ARG A 239 3.14 -10.43 -9.13
CA ARG A 239 3.58 -11.75 -8.68
C ARG A 239 2.37 -12.63 -8.49
N ASN A 240 2.51 -13.89 -8.86
CA ASN A 240 1.61 -14.96 -8.46
C ASN A 240 2.14 -15.51 -7.14
N ILE A 241 1.42 -15.30 -6.04
CA ILE A 241 1.75 -15.84 -4.72
C ILE A 241 0.62 -16.78 -4.33
N LEU A 242 0.95 -17.95 -3.78
CA LEU A 242 -0.02 -18.82 -3.13
C LEU A 242 0.54 -19.30 -1.80
N LEU A 243 -0.14 -18.95 -0.71
CA LEU A 243 0.18 -19.41 0.63
C LEU A 243 -0.33 -20.85 0.81
N ILE A 244 0.46 -21.70 1.44
CA ILE A 244 0.09 -23.09 1.69
C ILE A 244 -0.20 -23.24 3.19
N PRO A 245 -1.49 -23.21 3.59
CA PRO A 245 -1.85 -23.34 4.99
C PRO A 245 -1.75 -24.79 5.47
N GLU A 246 -1.28 -24.98 6.69
CA GLU A 246 -1.28 -26.26 7.39
C GLU A 246 -1.88 -26.11 8.80
N SER A 247 -2.40 -27.21 9.34
CA SER A 247 -2.84 -27.28 10.73
C SER A 247 -1.71 -27.83 11.59
N HIS A 248 -1.20 -27.02 12.53
CA HIS A 248 -0.15 -27.40 13.46
C HIS A 248 -0.60 -27.15 14.90
N GLY A 249 -0.71 -28.21 15.70
CA GLY A 249 -1.10 -28.08 17.11
C GLY A 249 -2.51 -27.50 17.33
N GLY A 250 -3.42 -27.61 16.35
CA GLY A 250 -4.76 -27.03 16.40
C GLY A 250 -4.87 -25.60 15.89
N SER A 251 -3.76 -24.98 15.50
CA SER A 251 -3.71 -23.64 14.90
C SER A 251 -3.35 -23.71 13.42
N VAL A 252 -3.84 -22.74 12.64
CA VAL A 252 -3.46 -22.58 11.23
C VAL A 252 -2.13 -21.84 11.16
N VAL A 253 -1.19 -22.36 10.39
CA VAL A 253 0.09 -21.69 10.10
C VAL A 253 0.44 -21.82 8.63
N VAL A 254 1.31 -20.94 8.15
CA VAL A 254 1.86 -20.96 6.79
C VAL A 254 3.37 -21.11 6.91
N ARG A 255 3.89 -22.29 6.57
CA ARG A 255 5.33 -22.57 6.50
C ARG A 255 5.88 -22.57 5.09
N GLU A 256 5.00 -22.81 4.12
CA GLU A 256 5.34 -22.88 2.71
C GLU A 256 4.47 -21.95 1.87
N ALA A 257 5.01 -21.52 0.75
CA ALA A 257 4.30 -20.75 -0.26
C ALA A 257 4.88 -21.05 -1.65
N THR A 258 4.13 -20.72 -2.69
CA THR A 258 4.65 -20.63 -4.06
C THR A 258 4.74 -19.17 -4.47
N MET A 259 5.69 -18.87 -5.34
CA MET A 259 5.82 -17.54 -5.91
C MET A 259 6.40 -17.57 -7.33
N ALA A 260 5.80 -16.81 -8.23
CA ALA A 260 6.28 -16.61 -9.60
C ALA A 260 6.12 -15.15 -10.06
N PRO A 261 6.94 -14.69 -11.02
CA PRO A 261 6.72 -13.41 -11.68
C PRO A 261 5.42 -13.40 -12.49
N ASN A 262 4.73 -12.26 -12.47
CA ASN A 262 3.52 -12.04 -13.23
C ASN A 262 3.61 -10.72 -14.05
N LEU A 263 2.62 -9.82 -13.99
CA LEU A 263 2.58 -8.67 -14.89
C LEU A 263 3.75 -7.71 -14.62
N PRO A 264 4.53 -7.33 -15.65
CA PRO A 264 5.50 -6.25 -15.50
C PRO A 264 4.77 -4.92 -15.32
N LEU A 265 5.37 -3.95 -14.66
CA LEU A 265 4.86 -2.58 -14.61
C LEU A 265 5.69 -1.72 -15.56
N HIS A 266 5.03 -1.04 -16.49
CA HIS A 266 5.70 -0.17 -17.45
C HIS A 266 6.40 1.00 -16.71
N PRO A 267 7.68 1.33 -17.04
CA PRO A 267 8.46 2.36 -16.31
C PRO A 267 7.79 3.74 -16.21
N ASP A 268 7.06 4.15 -17.24
CA ASP A 268 6.33 5.44 -17.24
C ASP A 268 5.09 5.49 -16.33
N VAL A 269 4.70 4.39 -15.69
CA VAL A 269 3.57 4.41 -14.77
C VAL A 269 3.97 5.15 -13.49
N LEU A 270 3.31 6.29 -13.27
CA LEU A 270 3.59 7.15 -12.12
C LEU A 270 2.60 6.83 -11.00
N ASP A 271 3.12 6.29 -9.89
CA ASP A 271 2.31 5.99 -8.73
C ASP A 271 1.75 7.26 -8.08
N PRO A 272 0.43 7.38 -7.88
CA PRO A 272 -0.18 8.56 -7.26
C PRO A 272 0.29 8.85 -5.84
N MET A 273 0.82 7.86 -5.12
CA MET A 273 1.34 8.08 -3.77
C MET A 273 2.81 8.53 -3.77
N LYS A 274 3.48 8.59 -4.93
CA LYS A 274 4.88 9.01 -5.02
C LYS A 274 5.00 10.49 -5.37
N CYS A 275 6.11 11.07 -4.94
CA CYS A 275 6.55 12.38 -5.37
C CYS A 275 7.61 12.26 -6.46
N PHE A 276 7.54 13.08 -7.50
CA PHE A 276 8.51 13.09 -8.59
C PHE A 276 9.09 14.48 -8.81
N ARG A 277 10.38 14.51 -9.12
CA ARG A 277 11.03 15.67 -9.74
C ARG A 277 10.94 15.53 -11.25
N VAL A 278 10.57 16.60 -11.93
CA VAL A 278 10.51 16.65 -13.39
C VAL A 278 11.88 17.07 -13.93
N ASP A 279 12.51 16.19 -14.69
CA ASP A 279 13.78 16.42 -15.38
C ASP A 279 13.56 16.47 -16.89
N ALA A 280 14.10 17.50 -17.55
CA ALA A 280 13.87 17.73 -18.98
C ALA A 280 14.40 16.60 -19.89
N LYS A 281 15.38 15.80 -19.43
CA LYS A 281 15.99 14.71 -20.22
C LYS A 281 15.55 13.33 -19.73
N ARG A 282 15.42 13.15 -18.43
CA ARG A 282 15.15 11.86 -17.78
C ARG A 282 13.68 11.66 -17.40
N GLY A 283 12.82 12.65 -17.64
CA GLY A 283 11.40 12.57 -17.33
C GLY A 283 11.13 12.68 -15.83
N HIS A 284 10.19 11.88 -15.33
CA HIS A 284 9.78 11.91 -13.92
C HIS A 284 10.73 11.05 -13.08
N LEU A 285 11.49 11.69 -12.20
CA LEU A 285 12.41 11.01 -11.28
C LEU A 285 11.74 10.90 -9.90
N PRO A 286 11.39 9.70 -9.43
CA PRO A 286 10.78 9.55 -8.12
C PRO A 286 11.74 9.97 -7.01
N LEU A 287 11.21 10.61 -5.97
CA LEU A 287 11.98 10.92 -4.78
C LEU A 287 12.23 9.61 -3.99
N ARG A 288 13.50 9.31 -3.70
CA ARG A 288 13.96 8.05 -3.12
C ARG A 288 14.70 8.31 -1.81
N PHE A 289 14.72 7.32 -0.92
CA PHE A 289 15.65 7.30 0.21
C PHE A 289 17.08 7.06 -0.28
N THR A 290 18.04 7.79 0.29
CA THR A 290 19.48 7.58 0.06
C THR A 290 20.22 7.53 1.40
N GLU A 291 21.37 6.85 1.46
CA GLU A 291 22.14 6.69 2.71
C GLU A 291 22.72 8.02 3.21
N GLU A 292 23.02 8.94 2.30
CA GLU A 292 23.77 10.16 2.57
C GLU A 292 22.88 11.40 2.79
N ARG A 293 21.56 11.29 2.59
CA ARG A 293 20.67 12.45 2.59
C ARG A 293 19.29 12.13 3.19
N ALA A 294 18.88 12.91 4.18
CA ALA A 294 17.52 12.88 4.71
C ALA A 294 16.52 13.36 3.65
N LEU A 295 15.37 12.69 3.56
CA LEU A 295 14.37 12.94 2.51
C LEU A 295 13.84 14.38 2.59
N TRP A 296 13.67 14.89 3.81
CA TRP A 296 13.07 16.20 4.10
C TRP A 296 13.89 17.42 3.67
N ARG A 297 15.15 17.24 3.27
CA ARG A 297 15.96 18.35 2.74
C ARG A 297 15.44 18.88 1.40
N ASP A 298 14.64 18.09 0.67
CA ASP A 298 14.15 18.44 -0.67
C ASP A 298 12.61 18.49 -0.76
N VAL A 299 11.88 18.13 0.30
CA VAL A 299 10.44 17.80 0.21
C VAL A 299 9.53 19.02 0.25
N THR A 300 9.87 20.09 0.96
CA THR A 300 9.00 21.27 1.05
C THR A 300 8.75 21.88 -0.34
N VAL A 301 9.80 21.95 -1.18
CA VAL A 301 9.71 22.42 -2.57
C VAL A 301 8.94 21.43 -3.46
N LEU A 302 9.04 20.14 -3.18
CA LEU A 302 8.46 19.08 -4.00
C LEU A 302 6.97 18.82 -3.70
N LEU A 303 6.51 19.13 -2.49
CA LEU A 303 5.09 19.05 -2.13
C LEU A 303 4.30 20.29 -2.60
N ALA A 304 4.96 21.43 -2.85
CA ALA A 304 4.34 22.67 -3.31
C ALA A 304 3.86 22.66 -4.78
N ALA A 305 4.08 21.57 -5.53
CA ALA A 305 3.75 21.44 -6.97
C ALA A 305 4.24 22.62 -7.82
N THR A 306 5.54 22.63 -8.07
CA THR A 306 6.22 23.56 -8.98
C THR A 306 6.24 22.99 -10.40
N GLU A 307 6.61 23.79 -11.41
CA GLU A 307 6.84 23.27 -12.78
C GLU A 307 7.89 22.15 -12.84
N SER A 308 8.78 22.11 -11.84
CA SER A 308 9.84 21.13 -11.68
C SER A 308 9.46 19.93 -10.81
N SER A 309 8.22 19.83 -10.32
CA SER A 309 7.79 18.75 -9.43
C SER A 309 6.36 18.28 -9.68
N ARG A 310 6.14 16.99 -9.45
CA ARG A 310 4.82 16.37 -9.40
C ARG A 310 4.64 15.79 -8.00
N PRO A 311 3.86 16.45 -7.13
CA PRO A 311 3.62 15.96 -5.78
C PRO A 311 2.78 14.67 -5.81
N PRO A 312 2.75 13.94 -4.68
CA PRO A 312 1.77 12.89 -4.46
C PRO A 312 0.36 13.45 -4.62
N LEU A 313 -0.55 12.63 -5.12
CA LEU A 313 -1.93 13.00 -5.38
C LEU A 313 -2.65 13.52 -4.13
N ALA A 314 -2.39 12.93 -2.96
CA ALA A 314 -2.94 13.41 -1.70
C ALA A 314 -2.49 14.85 -1.40
N ALA A 315 -1.20 15.16 -1.55
CA ALA A 315 -0.70 16.52 -1.34
C ALA A 315 -1.29 17.52 -2.35
N TRP A 316 -1.36 17.13 -3.63
CA TRP A 316 -2.03 17.94 -4.67
C TRP A 316 -3.51 18.20 -4.33
N TRP A 317 -4.22 17.17 -3.89
CA TRP A 317 -5.63 17.24 -3.54
C TRP A 317 -5.88 18.16 -2.35
N LEU A 318 -5.11 17.98 -1.27
CA LEU A 318 -5.22 18.80 -0.06
C LEU A 318 -4.90 20.27 -0.33
N ARG A 319 -3.93 20.55 -1.21
CA ARG A 319 -3.66 21.91 -1.68
C ARG A 319 -4.90 22.51 -2.37
N ARG A 320 -5.52 21.78 -3.29
CA ARG A 320 -6.73 22.24 -3.99
C ARG A 320 -7.88 22.53 -3.03
N LEU A 321 -8.11 21.64 -2.07
CA LEU A 321 -9.11 21.86 -1.02
C LEU A 321 -8.82 23.12 -0.19
N ALA A 322 -7.55 23.43 0.09
CA ALA A 322 -7.16 24.65 0.79
C ALA A 322 -7.36 25.92 -0.06
N GLU A 323 -7.02 25.85 -1.35
CA GLU A 323 -7.20 26.95 -2.31
C GLU A 323 -8.68 27.30 -2.47
N TRP A 324 -9.54 26.29 -2.52
CA TRP A 324 -11.00 26.41 -2.69
C TRP A 324 -11.76 26.62 -1.37
N GLY A 325 -11.08 26.66 -0.23
CA GLY A 325 -11.68 26.98 1.07
C GLY A 325 -12.36 25.82 1.80
N TYR A 326 -12.21 24.58 1.31
CA TYR A 326 -12.70 23.36 1.98
C TYR A 326 -11.83 22.97 3.19
N LEU A 327 -10.56 23.36 3.19
CA LEU A 327 -9.63 23.14 4.30
C LEU A 327 -8.99 24.47 4.77
N PRO A 328 -8.84 24.70 6.08
CA PRO A 328 -8.15 25.89 6.58
C PRO A 328 -6.68 25.89 6.13
N ARG A 329 -6.23 26.96 5.47
CA ARG A 329 -4.83 27.10 4.99
C ARG A 329 -3.80 27.00 6.11
N GLY A 330 -4.13 27.49 7.31
CA GLY A 330 -3.27 27.40 8.49
C GLY A 330 -3.21 26.01 9.15
N ARG A 331 -3.97 25.02 8.66
CA ARG A 331 -3.94 23.65 9.22
C ARG A 331 -2.53 23.08 9.03
N ARG A 332 -1.95 22.57 10.11
CA ARG A 332 -0.68 21.82 10.04
C ARG A 332 -0.99 20.38 9.69
N LEU A 333 -0.36 19.88 8.63
CA LEU A 333 -0.46 18.50 8.22
C LEU A 333 0.86 17.79 8.48
N ARG A 334 0.75 16.55 8.94
CA ARG A 334 1.86 15.61 8.99
C ARG A 334 1.91 14.89 7.65
N PHE A 335 3.08 14.80 7.05
CA PHE A 335 3.34 13.92 5.93
C PHE A 335 4.31 12.84 6.38
N VAL A 336 3.97 11.59 6.07
CA VAL A 336 4.84 10.44 6.27
C VAL A 336 5.33 9.96 4.91
N ALA A 337 6.62 9.70 4.81
CA ALA A 337 7.22 9.03 3.68
C ALA A 337 7.68 7.64 4.12
N MET A 338 7.32 6.60 3.36
CA MET A 338 7.65 5.21 3.64
C MET A 338 8.26 4.54 2.42
N GLY A 339 9.25 3.69 2.63
CA GLY A 339 9.87 2.94 1.56
C GLY A 339 11.23 2.40 1.95
N MET A 340 12.06 2.17 0.94
CA MET A 340 13.39 1.62 1.09
C MET A 340 14.42 2.39 0.26
N ALA A 341 15.67 2.31 0.69
CA ALA A 341 16.82 2.59 -0.16
C ALA A 341 17.35 1.26 -0.67
N ASN A 342 17.41 1.10 -1.99
CA ASN A 342 17.88 -0.11 -2.64
C ASN A 342 18.84 0.21 -3.79
N ASP A 343 19.79 -0.70 -4.01
CA ASP A 343 20.60 -0.77 -5.21
C ASP A 343 20.28 -2.08 -5.93
N GLN A 344 19.53 -1.96 -7.04
CA GLN A 344 18.95 -3.10 -7.74
C GLN A 344 18.13 -4.00 -6.79
N ALA A 345 18.60 -5.23 -6.55
CA ALA A 345 17.95 -6.20 -5.68
C ALA A 345 18.47 -6.17 -4.22
N LYS A 346 19.42 -5.30 -3.89
CA LYS A 346 19.96 -5.16 -2.53
C LYS A 346 19.22 -4.04 -1.80
N VAL A 347 18.70 -4.34 -0.61
CA VAL A 347 18.12 -3.34 0.30
C VAL A 347 19.21 -2.84 1.24
N ASN A 348 19.47 -1.53 1.26
CA ASN A 348 20.40 -0.90 2.19
C ASN A 348 19.70 -0.62 3.52
N PHE A 349 18.51 0.00 3.47
CA PHE A 349 17.66 0.19 4.64
C PHE A 349 16.19 0.40 4.27
N ILE A 350 15.31 0.19 5.24
CA ILE A 350 13.88 0.50 5.18
C ILE A 350 13.63 1.64 6.16
N ARG A 351 12.80 2.61 5.79
CA ARG A 351 12.56 3.79 6.62
C ARG A 351 11.15 4.33 6.47
N ALA A 352 10.65 4.87 7.57
CA ALA A 352 9.61 5.88 7.58
C ALA A 352 10.21 7.18 8.12
N GLU A 353 9.98 8.29 7.44
CA GLU A 353 10.28 9.62 7.95
C GLU A 353 8.95 10.38 8.09
N ARG A 354 8.86 11.32 9.05
CA ARG A 354 7.69 12.21 9.23
C ARG A 354 8.10 13.67 9.23
N GLN A 355 7.28 14.52 8.61
CA GLN A 355 7.46 15.97 8.63
C GLN A 355 6.12 16.66 8.86
N THR A 356 6.08 17.64 9.76
CA THR A 356 4.90 18.49 9.96
C THR A 356 5.12 19.82 9.27
N GLN A 357 4.16 20.26 8.46
CA GLN A 357 4.21 21.56 7.81
C GLN A 357 2.82 22.19 7.69
N PRO A 358 2.72 23.53 7.72
CA PRO A 358 1.49 24.24 7.37
C PRO A 358 1.01 23.90 5.95
N LEU A 359 -0.30 23.78 5.76
CA LEU A 359 -0.91 23.55 4.45
C LEU A 359 -0.69 24.73 3.49
N GLU A 360 -0.54 25.96 4.01
CA GLU A 360 -0.18 27.15 3.23
C GLU A 360 1.14 26.96 2.46
N TYR A 361 2.11 26.17 2.95
CA TYR A 361 3.36 25.91 2.23
C TYR A 361 3.14 25.08 0.97
N LEU A 362 2.03 24.35 0.87
CA LEU A 362 1.66 23.68 -0.37
C LEU A 362 1.04 24.67 -1.37
N ALA A 363 0.31 25.67 -0.88
CA ALA A 363 -0.49 26.58 -1.70
C ALA A 363 0.26 27.84 -2.15
N GLU A 364 1.23 28.32 -1.38
CA GLU A 364 1.93 29.58 -1.62
C GLU A 364 3.42 29.36 -1.87
N LYS A 365 3.82 29.42 -3.14
CA LYS A 365 5.21 29.22 -3.58
C LYS A 365 6.20 30.18 -2.91
N SER A 366 5.78 31.43 -2.66
CA SER A 366 6.60 32.46 -2.01
C SER A 366 6.97 32.17 -0.55
N LEU A 367 6.34 31.18 0.09
CA LEU A 367 6.67 30.76 1.45
C LEU A 367 7.74 29.66 1.49
N VAL A 368 8.15 29.13 0.34
CA VAL A 368 9.06 27.98 0.19
C VAL A 368 10.35 28.34 -0.57
N ASP A 369 10.33 29.43 -1.34
CA ASP A 369 11.51 30.06 -1.96
C ASP A 369 12.26 30.94 -0.94
#